data_AF-A0A8T6Q1E5-F1
#
_entry.id   AF-A0A8T6Q1E5-F1
#
_cell.length_a   1.000
_cell.length_b   1.000
_cell.length_c   1.000
_cell.angle_alpha   90.00
_cell.angle_beta   90.00
_cell.angle_gamma   90.00
#
_symmetry.space_group_name_H-M   'P 1'
#
loop_
_entity.id
_entity.type
_entity.pdbx_description
1 polymer ?
#
loop_
_entity_poly.entity_id
_entity_poly.type
_entity_poly.pdbx_seq_one_letter_code
_entity_poly.pdbx_strand_id
1 'polypeptide(L)' 'IAHKLQEFLTEQGISATTAQCCLNEIPLNCNGMDLIVTSMRTNSDYGIPTLNGAALLTGINDDALKQQIKALLTQ' A
#
# COMPACT_ATOMS: atom_id res chain seq x y z
N ILE A 1 -1.95 -3.22 -8.47
CA ILE A 1 -1.21 -3.00 -7.20
C ILE A 1 -1.96 -3.68 -6.06
N ALA A 2 -3.20 -3.29 -5.76
CA ALA A 2 -4.00 -3.86 -4.67
C ALA A 2 -4.05 -5.40 -4.67
N HIS A 3 -4.36 -6.03 -5.82
CA HIS A 3 -4.42 -7.48 -5.93
C HIS A 3 -3.10 -8.19 -5.57
N LYS A 4 -1.97 -7.79 -6.19
CA LYS A 4 -0.64 -8.33 -5.87
C LYS A 4 -0.28 -8.17 -4.39
N LEU A 5 -0.68 -7.05 -3.80
CA LEU A 5 -0.42 -6.80 -2.39
C LEU A 5 -1.27 -7.70 -1.50
N GLN A 6 -2.55 -7.85 -1.83
CA GLN A 6 -3.48 -8.73 -1.14
C GLN A 6 -3.02 -10.19 -1.18
N GLU A 7 -2.58 -10.67 -2.35
CA GLU A 7 -2.00 -12.01 -2.50
C GLU A 7 -0.78 -12.17 -1.59
N PHE A 8 0.17 -11.23 -1.64
CA PHE A 8 1.36 -11.26 -0.79
C PHE A 8 1.00 -11.29 0.72
N LEU A 9 0.07 -10.44 1.16
CA LEU A 9 -0.37 -10.40 2.56
C LEU A 9 -1.03 -11.71 2.97
N THR A 10 -1.84 -12.29 2.08
CA THR A 10 -2.50 -13.59 2.30
C THR A 10 -1.49 -14.73 2.38
N GLU A 11 -0.50 -14.77 1.49
CA GLU A 11 0.60 -15.74 1.52
C GLU A 11 1.43 -15.64 2.80
N GLN A 12 1.58 -14.43 3.34
CA GLN A 12 2.25 -14.19 4.63
C GLN A 12 1.37 -14.51 5.84
N GLY A 13 0.10 -14.87 5.65
CA GLY A 13 -0.86 -15.12 6.73
C GLY A 13 -1.33 -13.84 7.44
N ILE A 14 -1.17 -12.67 6.80
CA ILE A 14 -1.55 -11.37 7.35
C ILE A 14 -2.99 -11.06 6.92
N SER A 15 -3.91 -10.99 7.88
CA SER A 15 -5.28 -10.55 7.65
C SER A 15 -5.33 -9.04 7.45
N ALA A 16 -5.15 -8.61 6.21
CA ALA A 16 -5.21 -7.21 5.82
C ALA A 16 -6.32 -6.98 4.79
N THR A 17 -6.98 -5.82 4.89
CA THR A 17 -8.00 -5.40 3.93
C THR A 17 -7.40 -4.39 2.97
N THR A 18 -7.43 -4.69 1.68
CA THR A 18 -6.97 -3.76 0.64
C THR A 18 -8.15 -3.06 -0.02
N ALA A 19 -8.17 -1.73 0.00
CA ALA A 19 -9.12 -0.92 -0.75
C ALA A 19 -8.44 -0.22 -1.93
N GLN A 20 -9.09 -0.24 -3.10
CA GLN A 20 -8.63 0.49 -4.28
C GLN A 20 -9.58 1.65 -4.55
N CYS A 21 -9.03 2.86 -4.64
CA CYS A 21 -9.76 4.08 -4.95
C CYS A 21 -8.93 4.99 -5.86
N CYS A 22 -9.56 6.05 -6.40
CA CYS A 22 -8.84 7.06 -7.16
C CYS A 22 -8.03 7.99 -6.25
N LEU A 23 -7.00 8.62 -6.79
CA LEU A 23 -6.11 9.52 -6.03
C LEU A 23 -6.87 10.66 -5.34
N ASN A 24 -7.95 11.13 -5.98
CA ASN A 24 -8.83 12.17 -5.47
C ASN A 24 -9.74 11.70 -4.31
N GLU A 25 -9.95 10.39 -4.18
CA GLU A 25 -10.78 9.77 -3.15
C GLU A 25 -9.96 9.25 -1.96
N ILE A 26 -8.63 9.20 -2.08
CA ILE A 26 -7.73 8.87 -0.98
C ILE A 26 -8.07 9.63 0.30
N PRO A 27 -8.22 10.97 0.34
CA PRO A 27 -8.49 11.68 1.59
C PRO A 27 -9.83 11.30 2.25
N LEU A 28 -10.79 10.77 1.48
CA LEU A 28 -12.05 10.25 2.02
C LEU A 28 -11.93 8.80 2.51
N ASN A 29 -11.08 7.99 1.85
CA ASN A 29 -10.95 6.55 2.11
C ASN A 29 -9.75 6.19 2.99
N CYS A 30 -8.80 7.10 3.20
CA CYS A 30 -7.62 6.89 4.05
C CYS A 30 -7.98 6.90 5.55
N ASN A 31 -9.20 7.32 5.89
CA ASN A 31 -9.65 7.36 7.26
C ASN A 31 -9.80 5.93 7.80
N GLY A 32 -8.99 5.58 8.81
CA GLY A 32 -8.95 4.22 9.38
C GLY A 32 -8.08 3.23 8.62
N MET A 33 -7.26 3.69 7.66
CA MET A 33 -6.23 2.86 7.02
C MET A 33 -4.88 3.06 7.72
N ASP A 34 -4.08 2.00 7.81
CA ASP A 34 -2.74 2.07 8.40
C ASP A 34 -1.66 2.49 7.37
N LEU A 35 -1.94 2.29 6.08
CA LEU A 35 -0.98 2.50 5.00
C LEU A 35 -1.68 2.88 3.69
N ILE A 36 -1.06 3.79 2.94
CA ILE A 36 -1.46 4.13 1.57
C ILE A 36 -0.39 3.65 0.61
N VAL A 37 -0.80 2.97 -0.46
CA VAL A 37 0.10 2.60 -1.55
C VAL A 37 -0.38 3.23 -2.85
N THR A 38 0.40 4.17 -3.39
CA THR A 38 0.04 4.91 -4.61
C THR A 38 0.87 4.46 -5.80
N SER A 39 0.27 4.40 -6.98
CA SER A 39 1.00 4.11 -8.22
C SER A 39 1.89 5.27 -8.70
N MET A 40 1.69 6.46 -8.13
CA MET A 40 2.28 7.73 -8.57
C MET A 40 2.80 8.48 -7.35
N ARG A 41 3.84 9.31 -7.50
CA ARG A 41 4.27 10.16 -6.38
C ARG A 41 3.17 11.15 -6.03
N THR A 42 2.79 11.18 -4.75
CA THR A 42 1.86 12.17 -4.20
C THR A 42 2.65 13.09 -3.29
N ASN A 43 2.37 14.39 -3.38
CA ASN A 43 2.94 15.40 -2.47
C ASN A 43 1.99 15.73 -1.31
N SER A 44 0.83 15.07 -1.27
CA SER A 44 -0.15 15.20 -0.22
C SER A 44 0.24 14.34 0.97
N ASP A 45 0.22 14.96 2.15
CA ASP A 45 0.26 14.25 3.42
C ASP A 45 -1.17 13.90 3.84
N TYR A 46 -1.42 12.61 4.08
CA TYR A 46 -2.73 12.09 4.48
C TYR A 46 -2.78 11.75 5.98
N GLY A 47 -1.74 12.08 6.75
CA GLY A 47 -1.59 11.71 8.15
C GLY A 47 -1.22 10.24 8.40
N ILE A 48 -1.18 9.40 7.37
CA ILE A 48 -0.77 8.00 7.43
C ILE A 48 0.36 7.73 6.43
N PRO A 49 1.25 6.77 6.72
CA PRO A 49 2.40 6.51 5.89
C PRO A 49 1.99 6.14 4.45
N THR A 50 2.61 6.83 3.49
CA THR A 50 2.33 6.67 2.07
C THR A 50 3.55 6.10 1.36
N LEU A 51 3.38 4.97 0.69
CA LEU A 51 4.42 4.27 -0.05
C LEU A 51 4.14 4.32 -1.55
N ASN A 52 5.23 4.34 -2.33
CA ASN A 52 5.13 4.30 -3.78
C ASN A 52 5.09 2.86 -4.28
N GLY A 53 3.91 2.44 -4.73
CA GLY A 53 3.64 1.14 -5.32
C GLY A 53 4.06 0.98 -6.77
N ALA A 54 4.81 1.91 -7.37
CA ALA A 54 5.29 1.73 -8.75
C ALA A 54 6.19 0.48 -8.87
N ALA A 55 6.90 0.11 -7.81
CA ALA A 55 7.68 -1.14 -7.75
C ALA A 55 6.82 -2.40 -7.99
N LEU A 56 5.58 -2.43 -7.49
CA LEU A 56 4.64 -3.54 -7.73
C LEU A 56 4.18 -3.62 -9.20
N LEU A 57 4.23 -2.51 -9.94
CA LEU A 57 3.88 -2.46 -11.36
C LEU A 57 5.05 -2.87 -12.24
N THR A 58 6.23 -2.29 -12.00
CA THR A 58 7.43 -2.55 -12.80
C THR A 58 8.08 -3.89 -12.46
N GLY A 59 7.78 -4.46 -11.28
CA GLY A 59 8.44 -5.66 -10.75
C GLY A 59 9.86 -5.39 -10.24
N ILE A 60 10.33 -4.14 -10.30
CA ILE A 60 11.65 -3.74 -9.86
C ILE A 60 11.53 -3.29 -8.41
N ASN A 61 12.31 -3.90 -7.50
CA ASN A 61 12.25 -3.67 -6.04
C ASN A 61 10.90 -4.04 -5.38
N ASP A 62 10.15 -4.96 -5.97
CA ASP A 62 8.89 -5.48 -5.42
C ASP A 62 9.08 -6.08 -4.01
N ASP A 63 10.14 -6.87 -3.81
CA ASP A 63 10.45 -7.50 -2.53
C ASP A 63 10.74 -6.46 -1.43
N ALA A 64 11.59 -5.47 -1.73
CA ALA A 64 11.93 -4.42 -0.77
C ALA A 64 10.70 -3.58 -0.35
N LEU A 65 9.78 -3.33 -1.29
CA LEU A 65 8.51 -2.66 -0.98
C LEU A 65 7.62 -3.56 -0.13
N LYS A 66 7.46 -4.83 -0.50
CA LYS A 66 6.67 -5.82 0.27
C LYS A 66 7.17 -5.97 1.70
N GLN A 67 8.49 -6.02 1.90
CA GLN A 67 9.10 -6.05 3.23
C GLN A 67 8.80 -4.79 4.04
N GLN A 68 8.87 -3.60 3.43
CA GLN A 68 8.47 -2.35 4.10
C GLN A 68 7.00 -2.36 4.52
N ILE A 69 6.11 -2.81 3.63
CA ILE A 69 4.67 -2.90 3.91
C ILE A 69 4.42 -3.86 5.07
N LYS A 70 5.04 -5.04 5.04
CA LYS A 70 4.95 -6.01 6.11
C LYS A 70 5.46 -5.44 7.43
N ALA A 71 6.61 -4.77 7.42
CA ALA A 71 7.17 -4.14 8.61
C ALA A 71 6.18 -3.13 9.20
N LEU A 72 5.60 -2.25 8.38
CA LEU A 72 4.63 -1.26 8.84
C LEU A 72 3.36 -1.87 9.44
N LEU A 73 2.84 -2.93 8.83
CA LEU A 73 1.59 -3.58 9.26
C LEU A 73 1.78 -4.53 10.46
N THR A 74 3.01 -4.90 10.80
CA THR A 74 3.33 -5.83 11.90
C THR A 74 3.97 -5.10 13.09
N GLN A 75 4.05 -3.78 13.05
CA GLN A 75 4.59 -2.96 14.14
C GLN A 75 3.58 -2.68 15.26
#